data_AF-A0A182EM39-F1
#
_entry.id   AF-A0A182EM39-F1
#
_cell.length_a   1.000
_cell.length_b   1.000
_cell.length_c   1.000
_cell.angle_alpha   90.00
_cell.angle_beta   90.00
_cell.angle_gamma   90.00
#
_symmetry.space_group_name_H-M   'P 1'
#
loop_
_entity.id
_entity.type
_entity.pdbx_description
1 polymer ?
#
loop_
_entity_poly.entity_id
_entity_poly.type
_entity_poly.pdbx_seq_one_letter_code
_entity_poly.pdbx_strand_id
1 'polypeptide(L)' 'VAARCVLNNKENKEFTVGNTANNEMCNYYLMYWVLGDRILRDNICYSPGPPEYYWSSEAELNNIPKI' A
#
# COMPACT_ATOMS: atom_id res chain seq x y z
N VAL A 1 5.94 7.90 1.87
CA VAL A 1 4.45 7.92 1.89
C VAL A 1 3.98 6.56 2.38
N ALA A 2 2.83 6.47 3.04
CA ALA A 2 2.27 5.19 3.47
C ALA A 2 0.77 5.15 3.12
N ALA A 3 0.29 4.02 2.63
CA ALA A 3 -1.10 3.80 2.26
C ALA A 3 -1.54 2.41 2.71
N ARG A 4 -2.79 2.28 3.18
CA ARG A 4 -3.37 1.03 3.68
C ARG A 4 -4.70 0.78 3.00
N CYS A 5 -4.86 -0.43 2.46
CA CYS A 5 -6.16 -0.96 2.07
C CYS A 5 -6.65 -1.89 3.18
N VAL A 6 -7.91 -1.76 3.57
CA VAL A 6 -8.58 -2.69 4.48
C VAL A 6 -9.47 -3.59 3.64
N LEU A 7 -9.11 -4.86 3.56
CA LEU A 7 -9.81 -5.88 2.76
C LEU A 7 -10.69 -6.72 3.69
N ASN A 8 -11.88 -7.11 3.23
CA ASN A 8 -12.80 -7.95 3.99
C ASN A 8 -13.18 -9.18 3.17
N ASN A 9 -12.62 -10.33 3.54
CA ASN A 9 -12.91 -11.61 2.89
C ASN A 9 -14.19 -12.23 3.46
N LYS A 10 -15.20 -12.44 2.62
CA LYS A 10 -16.47 -13.09 2.97
C LYS A 10 -16.60 -14.51 2.40
N GLU A 11 -15.60 -14.98 1.67
CA GLU A 11 -15.57 -16.28 1.02
C GLU A 11 -14.77 -17.29 1.84
N ASN A 12 -15.02 -18.59 1.63
CA ASN A 12 -14.25 -19.66 2.25
C ASN A 12 -13.01 -20.05 1.43
N LYS A 13 -12.25 -19.06 0.96
CA LYS A 13 -10.98 -19.24 0.25
C LYS A 13 -10.02 -18.12 0.58
N GLU A 14 -8.73 -18.38 0.46
CA GLU A 14 -7.69 -17.37 0.59
C GLU A 14 -7.61 -16.51 -0.68
N PHE A 15 -7.37 -15.21 -0.50
CA PHE A 15 -7.04 -14.28 -1.58
C PHE A 15 -5.64 -13.73 -1.35
N THR A 16 -4.80 -13.84 -2.38
CA THR A 16 -3.45 -13.26 -2.40
C THR A 16 -3.41 -12.05 -3.33
N VAL A 17 -2.39 -11.22 -3.19
CA VAL A 17 -2.16 -10.10 -4.13
C VAL A 17 -1.70 -10.64 -5.48
N GLY A 18 -2.32 -10.17 -6.58
CA GLY A 18 -1.98 -10.66 -7.91
C GLY A 18 -2.78 -10.01 -9.04
N ASN A 19 -2.51 -10.47 -10.27
CA ASN A 19 -3.00 -9.83 -11.50
C ASN A 19 -4.27 -10.45 -12.10
N THR A 20 -4.85 -11.45 -11.44
CA THR A 20 -6.07 -12.13 -11.93
C THR A 20 -7.30 -11.68 -11.15
N ALA A 21 -8.49 -11.92 -11.71
CA ALA A 21 -9.76 -11.66 -11.01
C ALA A 21 -9.97 -12.56 -9.77
N ASN A 22 -9.15 -13.59 -9.57
CA ASN A 22 -9.16 -14.44 -8.38
C ASN A 22 -8.21 -13.94 -7.28
N ASN A 23 -7.48 -12.86 -7.54
CA ASN A 23 -6.58 -12.19 -6.61
C ASN A 23 -7.14 -10.82 -6.23
N GLU A 24 -6.59 -10.25 -5.17
CA GLU A 24 -6.86 -8.86 -4.78
C GLU A 24 -5.71 -7.93 -5.19
N MET A 25 -5.98 -6.63 -5.24
CA MET A 25 -4.97 -5.60 -5.47
C MET A 25 -5.15 -4.45 -4.49
N CYS A 26 -4.03 -3.90 -3.99
CA CYS A 26 -4.02 -2.66 -3.24
C CYS A 26 -3.10 -1.66 -3.93
N ASN A 27 -3.66 -0.88 -4.86
CA ASN A 27 -2.95 0.17 -5.58
C ASN A 27 -3.48 1.55 -5.16
N TYR A 28 -2.57 2.45 -4.77
CA TYR A 28 -2.90 3.84 -4.47
C TYR A 28 -2.17 4.76 -5.45
N TYR A 29 -2.94 5.39 -6.35
CA TYR A 29 -2.40 6.33 -7.33
C TYR A 29 -2.51 7.76 -6.77
N LEU A 30 -1.36 8.41 -6.58
CA LEU A 30 -1.29 9.80 -6.14
C LEU A 30 -0.99 10.70 -7.34
N MET A 31 -1.99 11.47 -7.77
CA MET A 31 -1.78 12.53 -8.74
C MET A 31 -1.24 13.79 -8.05
N TYR A 32 -0.16 14.37 -8.57
CA TYR A 32 0.49 15.54 -7.98
C TYR A 32 1.00 16.49 -9.07
N TRP A 33 1.38 17.71 -8.66
CA TRP A 33 2.06 18.69 -9.49
C TRP A 33 3.25 19.27 -8.71
N VAL A 34 4.23 19.83 -9.43
CA VAL A 34 5.41 20.47 -8.82
C VAL A 34 5.70 21.81 -9.49
N LEU A 35 6.26 22.74 -8.73
CA LEU A 35 6.78 24.00 -9.27
C LEU A 35 8.20 23.77 -9.80
N GLY A 36 8.42 24.04 -11.08
CA GLY A 36 9.73 23.88 -11.73
C GLY A 36 10.05 22.44 -12.09
N ASP A 37 11.32 22.06 -12.00
CA ASP A 37 11.91 20.80 -12.49
C ASP A 37 12.08 19.71 -11.42
N ARG A 38 11.51 19.92 -10.22
CA ARG A 38 11.61 18.99 -9.09
C ARG A 38 10.59 17.85 -9.16
N ILE A 39 10.56 17.15 -10.29
CA ILE A 39 9.66 16.01 -10.52
C ILE A 39 10.13 14.80 -9.69
N LEU A 40 9.19 14.04 -9.12
CA LEU A 40 9.50 12.83 -8.36
C LEU A 40 10.06 11.76 -9.31
N ARG A 41 11.30 11.32 -9.06
CA ARG A 41 11.94 10.25 -9.84
C ARG A 41 11.49 8.86 -9.40
N ASP A 42 11.41 8.65 -8.09
CA ASP A 42 10.96 7.40 -7.48
C ASP A 42 9.47 7.49 -7.15
N ASN A 43 8.63 7.35 -8.18
CA ASN A 43 7.18 7.52 -8.08
C ASN A 43 6.40 6.22 -7.80
N ILE A 44 7.11 5.11 -7.56
CA ILE A 44 6.51 3.82 -7.27
C ILE A 44 7.05 3.34 -5.92
N CYS A 45 6.14 2.85 -5.08
CA CYS A 45 6.48 2.24 -3.79
C CYS A 45 5.81 0.88 -3.70
N TYR A 46 6.56 -0.13 -3.27
CA TYR A 46 6.06 -1.46 -2.94
C TYR A 46 6.43 -1.79 -1.50
N SER A 47 5.56 -2.52 -0.82
CA SER A 47 5.85 -3.13 0.47
C SER A 47 5.29 -4.55 0.47
N PRO A 48 5.95 -5.52 1.14
CA PRO A 48 5.38 -6.85 1.31
C PRO A 48 4.08 -6.80 2.14
N GLY A 49 3.91 -5.75 2.95
CA GLY A 49 2.74 -5.59 3.80
C GLY A 49 2.74 -6.59 4.96
N PRO A 50 1.66 -6.65 5.75
CA PRO A 50 1.53 -7.63 6.81
C PRO A 50 1.37 -9.06 6.25
N PRO A 51 1.86 -10.10 6.96
CA PRO A 51 2.50 -10.04 8.28
C PRO A 51 4.00 -9.72 8.29
N GLU A 52 4.64 -9.56 7.13
CA GLU A 52 6.09 -9.39 7.02
C GLU A 52 6.58 -7.95 7.24
N TYR A 53 5.68 -6.96 7.18
CA TYR A 53 6.01 -5.54 7.31
C TYR A 53 4.91 -4.76 8.02
N TYR A 54 5.30 -4.04 9.07
CA TYR A 54 4.46 -3.14 9.84
C TYR A 54 5.05 -1.73 9.86
N TRP A 55 4.16 -0.75 9.87
CA TRP A 55 4.57 0.65 9.87
C TRP A 55 5.29 1.06 11.17
N SER A 56 5.01 0.40 12.29
CA SER A 56 5.58 0.75 13.58
C SER A 56 7.01 0.28 13.77
N SER A 57 7.36 -0.89 13.22
CA SER A 57 8.68 -1.52 13.42
C SER A 57 9.61 -1.23 12.26
N GLU A 58 9.22 -1.56 11.03
CA GLU A 58 10.11 -1.47 9.87
C GLU A 58 10.20 -0.05 9.30
N ALA A 59 9.14 0.75 9.46
CA ALA A 59 9.07 2.12 8.95
C ALA A 59 9.18 3.20 10.05
N GLU A 60 9.18 2.80 11.32
CA GLU A 60 9.25 3.67 12.51
C GLU A 60 8.23 4.84 12.48
N LEU A 61 7.02 4.60 11.96
CA LEU A 61 5.97 5.61 11.87
C LEU A 61 5.22 5.76 13.19
N ASN A 62 5.07 7.00 13.65
CA ASN A 62 4.50 7.31 14.97
C ASN A 62 3.02 7.74 14.95
N ASN A 63 2.46 8.08 13.78
CA ASN A 63 1.07 8.56 13.63
C ASN A 63 0.22 7.59 12.79
N ILE A 64 0.20 6.32 13.19
CA ILE A 64 -0.51 5.26 12.48
C ILE A 64 -2.02 5.34 12.81
N PRO A 65 -2.92 5.51 11.81
CA PRO A 65 -4.35 5.55 12.08
C PRO A 65 -4.88 4.20 12.58
N LYS A 66 -5.89 4.24 13.45
CA LYS A 66 -6.63 3.04 13.87
C LYS A 66 -7.52 2.53 12.72
N ILE A 67 -7.84 1.24 12.76
CA ILE A 67 -8.79 0.58 11.85
C ILE A 67 -10.19 0.72 12.43
#